data_AF-M7A562-F1
#
_entry.id   AF-M7A562-F1
#
_cell.length_a   1.000
_cell.length_b   1.000
_cell.length_c   1.000
_cell.angle_alpha   90.00
_cell.angle_beta   90.00
_cell.angle_gamma   90.00
#
_symmetry.space_group_name_H-M   'P 1'
#
loop_
_entity.id
_entity.type
_entity.pdbx_description
1 polymer ?
#
loop_
_entity_poly.entity_id
_entity_poly.type
_entity_poly.pdbx_seq_one_letter_code
_entity_poly.pdbx_strand_id
1 'polypeptide(L)' 'MEPRAAVLKLIEHKHLTTLEAESFMNHVMKGEVSEILLSSFLTAMRFNGESVEEVLGCTLALRKNALRPKTVFP' A
#
# COMPACT_ATOMS: atom_id res chain seq x y z
N MET A 1 8.01 -7.20 2.60
CA MET A 1 8.10 -7.51 1.16
C MET A 1 8.89 -6.40 0.51
N GLU A 2 9.82 -6.71 -0.39
CA GLU A 2 10.56 -5.68 -1.15
C GLU A 2 9.59 -4.82 -2.00
N PRO A 3 9.69 -3.48 -1.98
CA PRO A 3 8.75 -2.60 -2.67
C PRO A 3 8.62 -2.88 -4.18
N ARG A 4 9.74 -3.20 -4.84
CA ARG A 4 9.73 -3.55 -6.27
C ARG A 4 9.02 -4.86 -6.56
N ALA A 5 9.11 -5.85 -5.67
CA ALA A 5 8.49 -7.15 -5.85
C ALA A 5 6.95 -7.05 -5.85
N ALA A 6 6.39 -6.11 -5.07
CA ALA A 6 4.95 -5.85 -5.05
C ALA A 6 4.44 -5.40 -6.42
N VAL A 7 5.15 -4.47 -7.08
CA VAL A 7 4.77 -3.96 -8.41
C VAL A 7 4.88 -5.05 -9.48
N LEU A 8 5.95 -5.85 -9.46
CA LEU A 8 6.11 -6.98 -10.40
C LEU A 8 4.97 -7.99 -10.27
N LYS A 9 4.59 -8.33 -9.03
CA LYS A 9 3.48 -9.23 -8.75
C LYS A 9 2.15 -8.68 -9.27
N LEU A 10 1.90 -7.38 -9.08
CA LEU A 10 0.71 -6.73 -9.63
C LEU A 10 0.71 -6.73 -11.16
N ILE A 11 1.84 -6.49 -11.82
CA ILE A 11 1.92 -6.55 -13.29
C ILE A 11 1.61 -7.97 -13.82
N GLU A 12 1.90 -9.02 -13.05
CA GLU A 12 1.53 -10.41 -13.37
C GLU A 12 0.05 -10.75 -13.10
N HIS A 13 -0.82 -9.75 -12.89
CA HIS A 13 -2.22 -9.96 -12.51
C HIS A 13 -2.43 -10.78 -11.23
N LYS A 14 -1.45 -10.76 -10.32
CA LYS A 14 -1.55 -11.41 -9.02
C LYS A 14 -1.83 -10.37 -7.95
N HIS A 15 -2.92 -10.56 -7.23
CA HIS A 15 -3.26 -9.71 -6.10
C HIS A 15 -2.27 -9.86 -4.95
N LEU A 16 -2.10 -8.76 -4.20
CA LEU A 16 -1.35 -8.78 -2.96
C LEU A 16 -2.25 -9.26 -1.82
N THR A 17 -1.66 -10.02 -0.90
CA THR A 17 -2.30 -10.30 0.37
C THR A 17 -2.31 -9.06 1.26
N THR A 18 -3.18 -9.03 2.26
CA THR A 18 -3.27 -7.94 3.23
C THR A 18 -1.92 -7.60 3.85
N LEU A 19 -1.11 -8.61 4.20
CA LEU A 19 0.20 -8.43 4.80
C LEU A 19 1.23 -7.85 3.82
N GLU A 20 1.17 -8.25 2.56
CA GLU A 20 2.06 -7.72 1.51
C GLU A 20 1.74 -6.26 1.20
N ALA A 21 0.46 -5.93 1.01
CA ALA A 21 0.01 -4.57 0.78
C ALA A 21 0.31 -3.65 1.97
N GLU A 22 0.09 -4.14 3.20
CA GLU A 22 0.45 -3.40 4.41
C GLU A 22 1.96 -3.16 4.50
N SER A 23 2.78 -4.18 4.21
CA SER A 23 4.24 -4.05 4.20
C SER A 23 4.71 -3.03 3.18
N PHE A 24 4.19 -3.06 1.95
CA PHE A 24 4.53 -2.09 0.91
C PHE A 24 4.18 -0.67 1.34
N MET A 25 2.94 -0.46 1.82
CA MET A 25 2.47 0.86 2.20
C MET A 25 3.19 1.40 3.45
N ASN A 26 3.68 0.54 4.34
CA ASN A 26 4.55 0.96 5.44
C ASN A 26 5.89 1.53 4.94
N HIS A 27 6.50 0.94 3.91
CA HIS A 27 7.72 1.51 3.30
C HIS A 27 7.43 2.88 2.66
N VAL A 28 6.27 3.02 2.00
CA VAL A 28 5.81 4.32 1.45
C VAL A 28 5.69 5.37 2.55
N MET A 29 4.99 5.05 3.65
CA MET A 29 4.78 5.98 4.77
C MET A 29 6.06 6.39 5.50
N LYS A 30 7.10 5.54 5.46
CA LYS A 30 8.44 5.85 6.00
C LYS A 30 9.33 6.66 5.05
N GLY A 31 8.87 6.92 3.82
CA GLY A 31 9.67 7.60 2.80
C GLY A 31 10.75 6.72 2.17
N GLU A 32 10.65 5.40 2.29
CA GLU A 32 11.63 4.43 1.76
C GLU A 32 11.33 4.03 0.31
N VAL A 33 10.26 4.58 -0.28
CA VAL A 33 9.82 4.30 -1.65
C VAL A 33 9.86 5.58 -2.48
N SER A 34 10.58 5.55 -3.61
CA SER A 34 10.60 6.65 -4.57
C SER A 34 9.22 6.91 -5.18
N GLU A 35 8.91 8.17 -5.49
CA GLU A 35 7.66 8.56 -6.15
C GLU A 35 7.40 7.81 -7.48
N ILE A 36 8.45 7.52 -8.25
CA ILE A 36 8.37 6.76 -9.51
C ILE A 36 7.84 5.33 -9.26
N LEU A 37 8.30 4.69 -8.18
CA LEU A 37 7.86 3.34 -7.85
C LEU A 37 6.44 3.36 -7.27
N LEU A 38 6.09 4.38 -6.50
CA LEU A 38 4.74 4.57 -5.98
C LEU A 38 3.72 4.80 -7.11
N SER A 39 4.04 5.64 -8.09
CA SER A 39 3.15 5.86 -9.25
C SER A 39 2.97 4.59 -10.08
N SER A 40 4.05 3.80 -10.26
CA SER A 40 4.00 2.50 -10.93
C SER A 40 3.09 1.52 -10.18
N PHE A 41 3.18 1.47 -8.85
CA PHE A 41 2.33 0.65 -7.99
C PHE A 41 0.84 1.02 -8.13
N LEU A 42 0.50 2.31 -8.05
CA LEU A 42 -0.89 2.78 -8.19
C LEU A 42 -1.47 2.44 -9.56
N THR A 43 -0.66 2.60 -10.61
CA THR A 43 -1.06 2.24 -11.98
C THR A 43 -1.31 0.74 -12.11
N ALA A 44 -0.44 -0.09 -11.54
CA ALA A 44 -0.58 -1.55 -11.57
C ALA A 44 -1.81 -2.03 -10.75
N MET A 45 -2.07 -1.44 -9.58
CA MET A 45 -3.27 -1.71 -8.79
C MET A 45 -4.56 -1.42 -9.58
N ARG A 46 -4.60 -0.28 -10.28
CA ARG A 46 -5.75 0.10 -11.10
C ARG A 46 -5.97 -0.90 -12.24
N PHE A 47 -4.90 -1.36 -12.87
CA PHE A 47 -4.97 -2.33 -13.96
C PHE A 47 -5.51 -3.70 -13.49
N ASN A 48 -5.21 -4.10 -12.25
CA ASN A 48 -5.72 -5.34 -11.64
C ASN A 48 -7.12 -5.23 -11.02
N GLY A 49 -7.66 -4.02 -10.86
CA GLY A 49 -9.00 -3.83 -10.30
C GLY A 49 -9.08 -3.96 -8.78
N GLU A 50 -8.06 -3.50 -8.06
CA GLU A 50 -8.02 -3.25 -6.59
C GLU A 50 -8.80 -4.27 -5.73
N SER A 51 -8.09 -5.23 -5.11
CA SER A 51 -8.72 -6.24 -4.24
C SER A 51 -9.04 -5.70 -2.83
N VAL A 52 -9.96 -6.37 -2.12
CA VAL A 52 -10.31 -6.01 -0.73
C VAL A 52 -9.10 -6.17 0.20
N GLU A 53 -8.30 -7.21 0.00
CA GLU A 53 -7.08 -7.46 0.77
C GLU A 53 -6.04 -6.35 0.58
N GLU A 54 -5.87 -5.87 -0.66
CA GLU A 54 -4.98 -4.77 -1.01
C GLU A 54 -5.40 -3.48 -0.31
N VAL A 55 -6.67 -3.10 -0.44
CA VAL A 55 -7.20 -1.88 0.18
C VAL A 55 -7.14 -1.97 1.71
N LEU A 56 -7.47 -3.13 2.28
CA LEU A 56 -7.38 -3.37 3.73
C LEU A 56 -5.94 -3.21 4.22
N GLY A 57 -4.97 -3.84 3.55
CA GLY A 57 -3.56 -3.76 3.92
C GLY A 57 -3.03 -2.34 3.85
N CYS A 58 -3.33 -1.61 2.77
CA CYS A 58 -2.97 -0.21 2.63
C CYS A 58 -3.59 0.65 3.75
N THR A 59 -4.89 0.47 4.03
CA THR A 59 -5.59 1.22 5.08
C THR A 59 -5.01 0.96 6.46
N LEU A 60 -4.65 -0.28 6.78
CA LEU A 60 -3.99 -0.64 8.03
C LEU A 60 -2.65 0.07 8.19
N ALA A 61 -1.82 0.09 7.14
CA ALA A 61 -0.54 0.79 7.17
C ALA A 61 -0.72 2.31 7.36
N LEU A 62 -1.64 2.92 6.61
CA LEU A 62 -1.95 4.35 6.74
C LEU A 62 -2.40 4.67 8.18
N ARG A 63 -3.32 3.88 8.74
CA ARG A 63 -3.83 4.07 10.10
C ARG A 63 -2.74 3.89 11.17
N LYS A 64 -1.80 2.95 10.98
CA LYS A 64 -0.69 2.71 11.91
C LYS A 64 0.30 3.88 11.93
N ASN A 65 0.52 4.53 10.79
CA ASN A 65 1.47 5.64 10.66
C ASN A 65 0.83 7.03 10.83
N ALA A 66 -0.50 7.12 10.81
CA ALA A 66 -1.21 8.38 11.02
C ALA A 66 -1.09 8.88 12.47
N LEU A 67 -0.98 10.21 12.62
CA LEU A 67 -1.07 10.86 13.92
C LEU A 67 -2.49 10.74 14.45
N ARG A 68 -2.63 10.31 15.72
CA ARG A 68 -3.95 10.28 16.36
C ARG A 68 -4.41 11.70 16.67
N PRO A 69 -5.65 12.08 16.29
CA PRO A 69 -6.24 13.34 16.71
C PRO A 69 -6.25 13.43 18.24
N LYS A 70 -5.82 14.57 18.78
CA LYS A 70 -5.82 14.82 20.24
C LYS A 70 -7.20 15.20 20.77
N THR A 71 -8.11 15.59 19.88
CA THR A 71 -9.44 16.07 20.21
C THR A 71 -10.44 14.93 20.12
N VAL A 72 -11.18 14.69 21.20
CA VAL A 72 -12.40 13.88 21.16
C VAL A 72 -13.48 14.74 20.52
N PHE A 73 -14.03 14.32 19.39
CA PHE A 73 -15.18 14.99 18.80
C PHE A 73 -16.38 14.79 19.75
N PRO A 74 -17.13 15.84 20.11
CA PRO A 74 -18.32 15.72 20.96
C PRO A 74 -19.45 14.93 20.30
#